data_AF-A0A0H0K1K9-F1
#
_entry.id   AF-A0A0H0K1K9-F1
#
_cell.length_a   1.000
_cell.length_b   1.000
_cell.length_c   1.000
_cell.angle_alpha   90.00
_cell.angle_beta   90.00
_cell.angle_gamma   90.00
#
_symmetry.space_group_name_H-M   'P 1'
#
loop_
_entity.id
_entity.type
_entity.pdbx_description
1 polymer ?
#
loop_
_entity_poly.entity_id
_entity_poly.type
_entity_poly.pdbx_seq_one_letter_code
_entity_poly.pdbx_strand_id
1 'polypeptide(L)'
;MGRADWRAMLAGMTSTEYADWRRFYCTHYFQDTQLDMHFSGLTYAVLSLFFCDPDMHPADFSLFAPEAEEGQAETPDENDVLMQKAAGLAGGVRFGEEGRRL
;
A
#
# COMPACT_ATOMS: atom_id res chain seq x y z
N MET A 1 -0.51 5.18 18.84
CA MET A 1 0.89 4.99 19.26
C MET A 1 1.35 6.23 20.02
N GLY A 2 1.81 6.10 21.26
CA GLY A 2 2.28 7.23 22.07
C GLY A 2 3.57 7.83 21.50
N ARG A 3 3.75 9.15 21.62
CA ARG A 3 4.97 9.84 21.20
C ARG A 3 6.15 9.26 21.99
N ALA A 4 7.24 8.88 21.31
CA ALA A 4 8.41 8.34 21.98
C ALA A 4 8.94 9.31 23.06
N ASP A 5 9.10 8.82 24.29
CA ASP A 5 9.64 9.63 25.39
C ASP A 5 11.17 9.56 25.39
N TRP A 6 11.78 10.47 24.63
CA TRP A 6 13.24 10.59 24.54
C TRP A 6 13.87 10.94 25.89
N ARG A 7 13.14 11.55 26.83
CA ARG A 7 13.67 11.90 28.16
C ARG A 7 13.85 10.65 29.00
N ALA A 8 12.85 9.77 29.01
CA ALA A 8 12.94 8.48 29.67
C ALA A 8 14.05 7.62 29.05
N MET A 9 14.16 7.60 27.71
CA MET A 9 15.24 6.91 27.00
C MET A 9 16.63 7.42 27.42
N LEU A 10 16.86 8.74 27.42
CA LEU A 10 18.14 9.31 27.82
C LEU A 10 18.45 9.11 29.30
N ALA A 11 17.44 9.15 30.18
CA ALA A 11 17.63 8.93 31.61
C ALA A 11 18.04 7.48 31.94
N GLY A 12 17.66 6.52 31.10
CA GLY A 12 18.06 5.12 31.23
C GLY A 12 19.46 4.80 30.71
N MET A 13 20.13 5.74 30.01
CA MET A 13 21.44 5.50 29.41
C MET A 13 22.59 5.77 30.37
N THR A 14 23.58 4.90 30.33
CA THR A 14 24.88 5.14 30.93
C THR A 14 25.67 6.20 30.13
N SER A 15 26.62 6.86 30.79
CA SER A 15 27.47 7.85 30.11
C SER A 15 28.32 7.25 28.99
N THR A 16 28.68 5.96 29.09
CA THR A 16 29.40 5.21 28.06
C THR A 16 28.52 4.95 26.83
N GLU A 17 27.29 4.48 27.03
CA GLU A 17 26.34 4.26 25.93
C GLU A 17 26.05 5.56 25.17
N TYR A 18 25.85 6.66 25.90
CA TYR A 18 25.68 7.97 25.29
C TYR A 18 26.90 8.42 24.47
N ALA A 19 28.12 8.18 24.97
CA ALA A 19 29.34 8.51 24.26
C ALA A 19 29.53 7.68 22.98
N ASP A 20 29.10 6.41 23.00
CA ASP A 20 29.16 5.53 21.84
C ASP A 20 28.12 5.93 20.79
N TRP A 21 26.92 6.32 21.21
CA TRP A 21 25.92 6.92 20.33
C TRP A 21 26.48 8.16 19.61
N ARG A 22 27.14 9.06 20.35
CA ARG A 22 27.77 10.24 19.75
C ARG A 22 28.77 9.84 18.66
N ARG A 23 29.60 8.82 18.89
CA ARG A 23 30.56 8.33 17.88
C ARG A 23 29.87 7.71 16.68
N PHE A 24 28.84 6.90 16.91
CA PHE A 24 28.08 6.23 15.86
C PHE A 24 27.42 7.23 14.90
N TYR A 25 26.73 8.23 15.43
CA TYR A 25 26.03 9.25 14.64
C TYR A 25 26.96 10.27 13.97
N CYS A 26 28.27 10.26 14.25
CA CYS A 26 29.24 11.06 13.48
C CYS A 26 29.42 10.56 12.05
N THR A 27 29.11 9.29 11.77
CA THR A 27 29.21 8.69 10.44
C THR A 27 27.88 8.14 9.92
N HIS A 28 26.91 7.92 10.80
CA HIS A 28 25.58 7.39 10.46
C HIS A 28 24.49 8.40 10.86
N TYR A 29 24.39 9.49 10.13
CA TYR A 29 23.53 10.63 10.51
C TYR A 29 22.04 10.30 10.60
N PHE A 30 21.54 9.54 9.63
CA PHE A 30 20.14 9.14 9.54
C PHE A 30 20.05 7.70 9.06
N GLN A 31 19.01 7.00 9.49
CA GLN A 31 18.66 5.71 8.93
C GLN A 31 18.01 5.89 7.56
N ASP A 32 18.14 4.91 6.67
CA ASP A 32 17.54 4.96 5.33
C ASP A 32 16.03 5.20 5.39
N THR A 33 15.34 4.55 6.34
CA THR A 33 13.90 4.76 6.59
C THR A 33 13.56 6.19 7.00
N GLN A 34 14.45 6.86 7.74
CA GLN A 34 14.26 8.26 8.13
C GLN A 34 14.50 9.20 6.94
N LEU A 35 15.52 8.92 6.12
CA LEU A 35 15.78 9.68 4.89
C LEU A 35 14.61 9.57 3.92
N ASP A 36 14.07 8.37 3.75
CA ASP A 36 12.92 8.11 2.89
C ASP A 36 11.66 8.85 3.38
N MET A 37 11.37 8.79 4.68
CA MET A 37 10.25 9.55 5.26
C MET A 37 10.40 11.06 5.07
N HIS A 38 11.62 11.60 5.19
CA HIS A 38 11.87 13.02 4.93
C HIS A 38 11.73 13.37 3.45
N PHE A 39 12.25 12.53 2.56
CA PHE A 39 12.14 12.70 1.12
C PHE A 39 10.68 12.66 0.66
N SER A 40 9.93 11.65 1.10
CA SER A 40 8.54 11.45 0.71
C SER A 40 7.63 12.55 1.25
N GLY A 41 7.82 12.95 2.51
CA GLY A 41 7.11 14.06 3.13
C GLY A 41 7.40 15.41 2.48
N LEU A 42 8.66 15.68 2.12
CA LEU A 42 9.03 16.92 1.41
C LEU A 42 8.43 16.95 0.01
N THR A 43 8.50 15.83 -0.73
CA THR A 43 7.96 15.72 -2.08
C THR A 43 6.45 15.93 -2.08
N TYR A 44 5.74 15.26 -1.16
CA TYR A 44 4.32 15.48 -0.92
C TYR A 44 4.04 16.97 -0.65
N ALA A 45 4.73 17.59 0.31
CA ALA A 45 4.47 18.99 0.66
C ALA A 45 4.66 19.94 -0.53
N VAL A 46 5.69 19.73 -1.36
CA VAL A 46 5.93 20.53 -2.56
C VAL A 46 4.81 20.32 -3.58
N LEU A 47 4.43 19.07 -3.87
CA LEU A 47 3.41 18.77 -4.88
C LEU A 47 2.00 19.16 -4.43
N SER A 48 1.68 19.03 -3.14
CA SER A 48 0.40 19.47 -2.56
C SER A 48 0.15 20.96 -2.79
N LEU A 49 1.20 21.79 -2.82
CA LEU A 49 1.07 23.23 -3.09
C LEU A 49 0.62 23.53 -4.53
N PHE A 50 0.90 22.65 -5.49
CA PHE A 50 0.60 22.87 -6.90
C PHE A 50 -0.62 22.09 -7.40
N PHE A 51 -0.78 20.84 -6.96
CA PHE A 51 -1.76 19.92 -7.53
C PHE A 51 -3.06 19.82 -6.72
N CYS A 52 -3.05 20.18 -5.42
CA CYS A 52 -4.21 20.11 -4.53
C CYS A 52 -5.03 18.81 -4.63
N ASP A 53 -4.36 17.69 -4.93
CA ASP A 53 -4.98 16.37 -5.04
C ASP A 53 -5.39 15.89 -3.64
N PRO A 54 -6.69 15.63 -3.38
CA PRO A 54 -7.17 15.18 -2.07
C PRO A 54 -6.76 13.75 -1.73
N ASP A 55 -6.41 12.92 -2.72
CA ASP A 55 -6.10 11.50 -2.52
C ASP A 55 -4.59 11.23 -2.45
N MET A 56 -3.77 12.23 -2.75
CA MET A 56 -2.30 12.13 -2.67
C MET A 56 -1.84 11.96 -1.22
N HIS A 57 -0.93 11.01 -0.99
CA HIS A 57 -0.39 10.69 0.33
C HIS A 57 1.15 10.68 0.32
N PRO A 58 1.84 11.03 1.43
CA PRO A 58 3.30 10.94 1.49
C PRO A 58 3.86 9.55 1.16
N ALA A 59 3.10 8.49 1.42
CA ALA A 59 3.53 7.12 1.11
C ALA A 59 3.72 6.87 -0.40
N ASP A 60 3.04 7.60 -1.27
CA ASP A 60 3.13 7.45 -2.73
C ASP A 60 4.54 7.80 -3.25
N PHE A 61 5.32 8.55 -2.47
CA PHE A 61 6.68 8.97 -2.78
C PHE A 61 7.74 8.25 -1.95
N SER A 62 7.33 7.30 -1.11
CA SER A 62 8.23 6.53 -0.25
C SER A 62 8.78 5.32 -0.99
N LEU A 63 10.08 5.11 -0.90
CA LEU A 63 10.80 3.96 -1.48
C LEU A 63 10.66 2.70 -0.65
N PHE A 64 10.38 2.84 0.65
CA PHE A 64 10.19 1.71 1.57
C PHE A 64 8.72 1.44 1.92
N ALA A 65 7.79 2.30 1.48
CA ALA A 65 6.38 2.03 1.63
C ALA A 65 6.04 0.75 0.84
N PRO A 66 5.30 -0.19 1.44
CA PRO A 66 4.76 -1.30 0.67
C PRO A 66 3.89 -0.71 -0.44
N GLU A 67 4.01 -1.25 -1.66
CA GLU A 67 3.08 -0.90 -2.73
C GLU A 67 1.66 -1.11 -2.18
N ALA A 68 0.85 -0.05 -2.19
CA ALA A 68 -0.57 -0.21 -1.98
C ALA A 68 -1.01 -1.25 -3.00
N GLU A 69 -1.55 -2.38 -2.55
CA GLU A 69 -2.20 -3.31 -3.47
C GLU A 69 -3.26 -2.46 -4.19
N GLU A 70 -2.98 -2.11 -5.45
CA GLU A 70 -3.81 -1.26 -6.31
C GLU A 70 -5.10 -2.00 -6.61
N GLY A 71 -5.95 -2.16 -5.60
CA GLY A 71 -6.97 -3.18 -5.60
C GLY A 71 -6.38 -4.56 -5.92
N GLN A 72 -6.48 -5.47 -4.96
CA GLN A 72 -7.28 -6.62 -5.34
C GLN A 72 -8.64 -6.06 -5.76
N ALA A 73 -8.78 -5.59 -7.00
CA ALA A 73 -10.04 -5.74 -7.68
C ALA A 73 -10.28 -7.23 -7.51
N GLU A 74 -11.21 -7.59 -6.61
CA GLU A 74 -11.72 -8.94 -6.53
C GLU A 74 -11.94 -9.31 -7.98
N THR A 75 -11.07 -10.14 -8.54
CA THR A 75 -11.27 -10.65 -9.88
C THR A 75 -12.64 -11.27 -9.76
N PRO A 76 -13.66 -10.75 -10.46
CA PRO A 76 -15.02 -11.21 -10.24
C PRO A 76 -14.96 -12.72 -10.38
N ASP A 77 -15.54 -13.44 -9.42
CA ASP A 77 -15.46 -14.90 -9.37
C ASP A 77 -15.70 -15.42 -10.79
N GLU A 78 -14.83 -16.32 -11.27
CA GLU A 78 -14.89 -16.79 -12.66
C GLU A 78 -16.31 -17.28 -13.00
N ASN A 79 -17.02 -17.81 -11.99
CA ASN A 79 -18.41 -18.21 -12.09
C ASN A 79 -19.38 -17.05 -12.37
N ASP A 80 -19.20 -15.88 -11.76
CA ASP A 80 -20.02 -14.68 -12.00
C ASP A 80 -19.80 -14.13 -13.42
N VAL A 81 -18.54 -14.14 -13.87
CA VAL A 81 -18.18 -13.76 -15.25
C VAL A 81 -18.81 -14.73 -16.26
N LEU A 82 -18.79 -16.04 -15.97
CA LEU A 82 -19.38 -17.08 -16.82
C LEU A 82 -20.92 -16.97 -16.85
N MET A 83 -21.56 -16.72 -15.72
CA MET A 83 -23.01 -16.50 -15.62
C MET A 83 -23.46 -15.27 -16.41
N GLN A 84 -22.71 -14.15 -16.33
CA GLN A 84 -23.00 -12.95 -17.10
C GLN A 84 -22.85 -13.18 -18.62
N LYS A 85 -21.83 -13.92 -19.05
CA LYS A 85 -21.65 -14.31 -20.46
C LYS A 85 -22.78 -15.22 -20.96
N ALA A 86 -23.24 -16.15 -20.12
CA ALA A 86 -24.35 -17.05 -20.44
C ALA A 86 -25.70 -16.31 -20.53
N ALA A 87 -25.93 -15.29 -19.71
CA ALA A 87 -27.15 -14.49 -19.74
C ALA A 87 -27.35 -13.73 -21.05
N GLY A 88 -26.29 -13.49 -21.82
CA GLY A 88 -26.32 -12.90 -23.17
C GLY A 88 -26.60 -13.88 -24.31
N LEU A 89 -26.61 -15.20 -24.06
CA LEU A 89 -26.93 -16.21 -25.07
C LEU A 89 -28.45 -16.35 -25.25
N ALA A 90 -29.04 -15.44 -26.01
CA ALA A 90 -30.41 -15.61 -26.51
C ALA A 90 -30.43 -16.67 -27.62
N GLY A 91 -31.14 -17.78 -27.39
CA GLY A 91 -31.48 -18.75 -28.45
C GLY A 91 -30.87 -20.14 -28.29
N GLY A 92 -31.14 -20.82 -27.16
CA GLY A 92 -30.98 -22.27 -27.10
C GLY A 92 -32.16 -22.96 -27.80
N VAL A 93 -31.94 -23.53 -28.98
CA VAL A 93 -32.91 -24.45 -29.61
C VAL A 93 -33.04 -25.68 -28.72
N ARG A 94 -34.18 -25.84 -28.05
CA ARG A 94 -34.53 -27.10 -27.41
C ARG A 94 -34.98 -28.07 -28.49
N PHE A 95 -34.15 -29.06 -28.79
CA PHE A 95 -34.60 -30.21 -29.57
C PHE A 95 -35.64 -30.97 -28.74
N GLY A 96 -36.91 -30.82 -29.11
CA GLY A 96 -38.00 -31.66 -28.62
C GLY A 96 -37.88 -33.04 -29.25
N GLU A 97 -37.97 -34.07 -28.42
CA GLU A 97 -38.12 -35.45 -28.89
C GLU A 97 -39.57 -35.65 -29.32
N GLU A 98 -39.87 -35.32 -30.58
CA GLU A 98 -41.10 -35.77 -31.24
C GLU A 98 -40.78 -36.41 -32.59
N GLY A 99 -40.80 -37.75 -32.59
CA GLY A 99 -41.39 -38.53 -33.66
C GLY A 99 -40.49 -39.53 -34.38
N ARG A 100 -40.60 -40.83 -34.00
CA ARG A 100 -40.97 -41.89 -34.97
C ARG A 100 -41.43 -43.20 -34.30
N ARG A 101 -42.72 -43.46 -34.45
CA ARG A 101 -43.43 -44.75 -34.48
C ARG A 101 -42.59 -45.89 -35.09
N LEU A 102 -42.41 -46.99 -34.35
CA LEU A 102 -42.62 -48.40 -34.75
C LEU A 102 -43.01 -49.21 -33.51
#